data_AF-A0A7X6TWJ3-F1
#
_entry.id   AF-A0A7X6TWJ3-F1
#
_cell.length_a   1.000
_cell.length_b   1.000
_cell.length_c   1.000
_cell.angle_alpha   90.00
_cell.angle_beta   90.00
_cell.angle_gamma   90.00
#
_symmetry.space_group_name_H-M   'P 1'
#
loop_
_entity.id
_entity.type
_entity.pdbx_description
1 polymer ?
#
loop_
_entity_poly.entity_id
_entity_poly.type
_entity_poly.pdbx_seq_one_letter_code
_entity_poly.pdbx_strand_id
1 'polypeptide(L)'
;MRYEGALYRPPSEAYSLIVQVTIGCSHNKCTFCSMYKDDKFRIRSLEEIIADFKSERKRYHHVKRVFLADGDALIIKMDKLVKILEAIKEIFPECERVGVYGSPRSVLLKSKEEL
;
A
#
# COMPACT_ATOMS: atom_id res chain seq x y z
N MET A 1 13.21 -0.08 5.17
CA MET A 1 12.02 0.70 4.77
C MET A 1 12.22 2.20 4.97
N ARG A 2 11.59 3.04 4.14
CA ARG A 2 11.54 4.51 4.29
C ARG A 2 10.09 4.93 4.44
N TYR A 3 9.68 5.21 5.67
CA TYR A 3 8.35 5.76 5.93
C TYR A 3 8.38 7.28 5.90
N GLU A 4 7.30 7.89 5.42
CA GLU A 4 7.08 9.33 5.42
C GLU A 4 5.77 9.66 6.14
N GLY A 5 5.82 10.68 6.99
CA GLY A 5 4.65 11.11 7.76
C GLY A 5 4.20 10.10 8.80
N ALA A 6 2.93 10.23 9.19
CA ALA A 6 2.29 9.31 10.13
C ALA A 6 1.73 8.09 9.38
N LEU A 7 1.99 6.91 9.93
CA LEU A 7 1.51 5.66 9.34
C LEU A 7 0.36 5.08 10.15
N TYR A 8 -0.75 4.85 9.46
CA TYR A 8 -1.95 4.29 10.06
C TYR A 8 -2.27 2.93 9.47
N ARG A 9 -2.54 1.96 10.35
CA ARG A 9 -2.96 0.61 9.98
C ARG A 9 -4.14 0.16 10.84
N PRO A 10 -5.04 -0.70 10.32
CA PRO A 10 -6.09 -1.26 11.14
C PRO A 10 -5.52 -2.31 12.12
N PRO A 11 -6.19 -2.58 13.25
CA PRO A 11 -5.78 -3.63 14.18
C PRO A 11 -5.66 -5.01 13.52
N SER A 12 -6.49 -5.30 12.53
CA SER A 12 -6.44 -6.56 11.77
C SER A 12 -5.11 -6.80 11.05
N GLU A 13 -4.36 -5.74 10.73
CA GLU A 13 -3.07 -5.80 10.02
C GLU A 13 -1.86 -5.76 10.97
N ALA A 14 -2.04 -6.09 12.25
CA ALA A 14 -0.96 -6.05 13.25
C ALA A 14 0.27 -6.92 12.91
N TYR A 15 0.09 -7.97 12.11
CA TYR A 15 1.13 -8.91 11.72
C TYR A 15 1.50 -8.82 10.23
N SER A 16 1.05 -7.78 9.55
CA SER A 16 1.35 -7.57 8.13
C SER A 16 2.63 -6.79 7.97
N LEU A 17 3.41 -7.12 6.94
CA LEU A 17 4.46 -6.23 6.47
C LEU A 17 3.80 -4.99 5.87
N ILE A 18 4.01 -3.86 6.51
CA ILE A 18 3.40 -2.60 6.11
C ILE A 18 4.32 -1.93 5.10
N VAL A 19 3.83 -1.58 3.90
CA VAL A 19 4.62 -0.86 2.91
C VAL A 19 3.80 0.29 2.36
N GLN A 20 4.26 1.53 2.54
CA GLN A 20 3.62 2.69 1.92
C GLN A 20 3.75 2.57 0.39
N VAL A 21 2.65 2.58 -0.34
CA VAL A 21 2.65 2.65 -1.82
C VAL A 21 2.18 4.02 -2.31
N THR A 22 1.46 4.71 -1.46
CA THR A 22 1.12 6.13 -1.55
C THR A 22 1.62 6.83 -0.30
N ILE A 23 1.77 8.16 -0.38
CA ILE A 23 1.92 9.04 0.77
C ILE A 23 0.64 9.88 0.87
N GLY A 24 0.03 9.93 2.04
CA GLY A 24 -1.24 10.62 2.30
C GLY A 24 -2.46 9.96 1.64
N CYS A 25 -3.57 10.70 1.60
CA CYS A 25 -4.85 10.25 1.04
C CYS A 25 -5.21 11.00 -0.24
N SER A 26 -5.68 10.28 -1.27
CA SER A 26 -6.15 10.85 -2.55
C SER A 26 -7.33 11.83 -2.40
N HIS A 27 -8.12 11.70 -1.32
CA HIS A 27 -9.29 12.53 -1.05
C HIS A 27 -8.97 13.73 -0.17
N ASN A 28 -8.28 13.52 0.97
CA ASN A 28 -7.85 14.48 2.00
C ASN A 28 -8.83 15.61 2.45
N LYS A 29 -10.12 15.52 2.10
CA LYS A 29 -11.15 16.56 2.37
C LYS A 29 -12.14 16.19 3.46
N CYS A 30 -12.04 14.99 4.05
CA CYS A 30 -12.86 14.59 5.18
C CYS A 30 -12.70 15.58 6.34
N THR A 31 -13.82 16.00 6.94
CA THR A 31 -13.85 16.92 8.09
C THR A 31 -13.45 16.23 9.39
N PHE A 32 -13.68 14.92 9.50
CA PHE A 32 -13.38 14.12 10.68
C PHE A 32 -11.95 13.55 10.71
N CYS A 33 -11.26 13.53 9.56
CA CYS A 33 -9.96 12.85 9.44
C CYS A 33 -8.82 13.83 9.71
N SER A 34 -8.03 13.58 10.75
CA SER A 34 -6.79 14.31 11.04
C SER A 34 -5.54 13.60 10.53
N MET A 35 -5.67 12.40 9.97
CA MET A 35 -4.54 11.48 9.72
C MET A 35 -3.53 11.99 8.68
N TYR A 36 -4.02 12.54 7.57
CA TYR A 36 -3.20 12.86 6.38
C TYR A 36 -3.21 14.35 6.04
N LYS A 37 -3.59 15.21 6.98
CA LYS A 37 -3.81 16.65 6.72
C LYS A 37 -2.52 17.41 6.40
N ASP A 38 -1.40 16.95 6.95
CA ASP A 38 -0.09 17.55 6.74
C ASP A 38 0.67 16.93 5.55
N ASP A 39 0.16 15.84 4.99
CA ASP A 39 0.81 15.10 3.91
C ASP A 39 0.35 15.56 2.52
N LYS A 40 1.32 15.76 1.61
CA LYS A 40 1.03 15.98 0.19
C LYS A 40 0.85 14.64 -0.50
N PHE A 41 -0.36 14.40 -1.00
CA PHE A 41 -0.67 13.15 -1.69
C PHE A 41 0.26 12.89 -2.87
N ARG A 42 0.91 11.73 -2.89
CA ARG A 42 1.66 11.23 -4.05
C ARG A 42 1.67 9.71 -4.10
N ILE A 43 1.76 9.18 -5.31
CA ILE A 43 2.02 7.76 -5.53
C ILE A 43 3.54 7.57 -5.55
N ARG A 44 4.09 6.66 -4.74
CA ARG A 44 5.53 6.37 -4.73
C ARG A 44 5.94 5.67 -6.02
N SER A 45 7.17 5.84 -6.48
CA SER A 45 7.67 5.18 -7.69
C SER A 45 7.72 3.65 -7.51
N LEU A 46 7.67 2.90 -8.62
CA LEU A 46 7.68 1.43 -8.52
C LEU A 46 9.03 0.95 -7.96
N GLU A 47 10.10 1.63 -8.34
CA GLU A 47 11.48 1.39 -7.94
C GLU A 47 11.64 1.55 -6.43
N GLU A 48 11.06 2.62 -5.85
CA GLU A 48 11.09 2.83 -4.40
C GLU A 48 10.35 1.72 -3.63
N ILE A 49 9.18 1.32 -4.13
CA ILE A 49 8.35 0.28 -3.51
C ILE A 49 9.06 -1.08 -3.55
N ILE A 50 9.60 -1.47 -4.71
CA ILE A 50 10.34 -2.72 -4.87
C ILE A 50 11.61 -2.72 -4.01
N ALA A 51 12.32 -1.58 -3.93
CA ALA A 51 13.49 -1.46 -3.08
C ALA A 51 13.16 -1.69 -1.60
N ASP A 52 12.01 -1.20 -1.13
CA ASP A 52 11.55 -1.45 0.23
C ASP A 52 11.24 -2.94 0.43
N PHE A 53 10.48 -3.59 -0.46
CA PHE A 53 10.24 -5.04 -0.34
C PHE A 53 11.52 -5.87 -0.31
N LYS A 54 12.50 -5.57 -1.18
CA LYS A 54 13.81 -6.23 -1.18
C LYS A 54 14.59 -6.00 0.11
N SER A 55 14.53 -4.78 0.66
CA SER A 55 15.13 -4.46 1.96
C SER A 55 14.51 -5.30 3.08
N GLU A 56 13.19 -5.41 3.10
CA GLU A 56 12.49 -6.14 4.15
C GLU A 56 12.65 -7.64 4.05
N ARG A 57 12.78 -8.18 2.83
CA ARG A 57 13.10 -9.60 2.64
C ARG A 57 14.41 -10.02 3.29
N LYS A 58 15.40 -9.12 3.33
CA LYS A 58 16.67 -9.34 4.03
C LYS A 58 16.51 -9.37 5.55
N ARG A 59 15.46 -8.73 6.08
CA ARG A 59 15.20 -8.60 7.52
C ARG A 59 14.23 -9.65 8.04
N TYR A 60 13.21 -9.98 7.26
CA TYR A 60 12.15 -10.90 7.62
C TYR A 60 12.20 -12.16 6.75
N HIS A 61 12.38 -13.30 7.41
CA HIS A 61 12.46 -14.58 6.73
C HIS A 61 11.10 -15.09 6.24
N HIS A 62 10.02 -14.69 6.91
CA HIS A 62 8.67 -15.19 6.65
C HIS A 62 7.64 -14.07 6.72
N VAL A 63 7.02 -13.74 5.59
CA VAL A 63 6.01 -12.67 5.48
C VAL A 63 4.73 -13.22 4.85
N LYS A 64 3.79 -13.68 5.70
CA LYS A 64 2.49 -14.22 5.23
C LYS A 64 1.50 -13.16 4.76
N ARG A 65 1.67 -11.91 5.19
CA ARG A 65 0.69 -10.85 4.97
C ARG A 65 1.40 -9.54 4.66
N VAL A 66 0.90 -8.83 3.65
CA VAL A 66 1.38 -7.50 3.28
C VAL A 66 0.22 -6.52 3.35
N PHE A 67 0.47 -5.33 3.87
CA PHE A 67 -0.49 -4.23 3.85
C PHE A 67 0.09 -3.08 3.04
N LEU A 68 -0.53 -2.75 1.89
CA LEU A 68 -0.15 -1.59 1.11
C LEU A 68 -0.78 -0.37 1.76
N ALA A 69 0.05 0.35 2.48
CA ALA A 69 -0.35 1.36 3.43
C ALA A 69 -0.54 2.73 2.79
N ASP A 70 -1.11 3.60 3.63
CA ASP A 70 -1.58 4.96 3.39
C ASP A 70 -3.01 5.05 2.82
N GLY A 71 -3.51 6.27 2.63
CA GLY A 71 -4.94 6.56 2.66
C GLY A 71 -5.77 6.01 1.51
N ASP A 72 -5.18 5.64 0.38
CA ASP A 72 -5.91 5.06 -0.75
C ASP A 72 -4.97 4.40 -1.77
N ALA A 73 -4.67 3.11 -1.62
CA ALA A 73 -3.78 2.42 -2.57
C ALA A 73 -4.47 2.07 -3.90
N LEU A 74 -5.80 1.96 -3.92
CA LEU A 74 -6.55 1.60 -5.14
C LEU A 74 -6.56 2.70 -6.20
N ILE A 75 -6.17 3.94 -5.83
CA ILE A 75 -5.98 5.03 -6.80
C ILE A 75 -4.81 4.78 -7.75
N ILE A 76 -3.88 3.87 -7.40
CA ILE A 76 -2.76 3.49 -8.25
C ILE A 76 -3.32 2.78 -9.49
N LYS A 77 -2.81 3.13 -10.67
CA LYS A 77 -3.18 2.46 -11.93
C LYS A 77 -2.95 0.95 -11.85
N MET A 78 -3.83 0.17 -12.49
CA MET A 78 -3.84 -1.28 -12.31
C MET A 78 -2.56 -1.94 -12.81
N ASP A 79 -2.01 -1.48 -13.93
CA ASP A 79 -0.71 -1.94 -14.46
C ASP A 79 0.41 -1.86 -13.41
N LYS A 80 0.43 -0.81 -12.61
CA LYS A 80 1.40 -0.63 -11.53
C LYS A 80 1.06 -1.46 -10.29
N LEU A 81 -0.21 -1.60 -9.94
CA LEU A 81 -0.64 -2.50 -8.84
C LEU A 81 -0.27 -3.95 -9.15
N VAL A 82 -0.51 -4.43 -10.37
CA VAL A 82 -0.13 -5.77 -10.82
C VAL A 82 1.36 -6.00 -10.64
N LYS A 83 2.21 -5.06 -11.10
CA LYS A 83 3.67 -5.14 -10.91
C LYS A 83 4.09 -5.18 -9.43
N ILE A 84 3.38 -4.47 -8.56
CA ILE A 84 3.61 -4.52 -7.12
C ILE A 84 3.24 -5.90 -6.56
N LEU A 85 2.10 -6.45 -6.95
CA LEU A 85 1.64 -7.77 -6.51
C LEU A 85 2.54 -8.90 -7.03
N GLU A 86 3.00 -8.82 -8.28
CA GLU A 86 3.98 -9.73 -8.86
C GLU A 86 5.29 -9.69 -8.07
N ALA A 87 5.80 -8.49 -7.75
CA ALA A 87 7.00 -8.35 -6.93
C ALA A 87 6.81 -8.93 -5.52
N ILE A 88 5.63 -8.76 -4.90
CA ILE A 88 5.33 -9.38 -3.61
C ILE A 88 5.36 -10.90 -3.72
N LYS A 89 4.74 -11.46 -4.76
CA LYS A 89 4.70 -12.91 -5.00
C LYS A 89 6.08 -13.51 -5.27
N GLU A 90 6.94 -12.79 -5.98
CA GLU A 90 8.32 -13.21 -6.27
C GLU A 90 9.20 -13.15 -5.01
N ILE A 91 9.11 -12.05 -4.25
CA ILE A 91 9.97 -11.80 -3.09
C ILE A 91 9.52 -12.60 -1.85
N PHE A 92 8.21 -12.72 -1.66
CA PHE A 92 7.54 -13.39 -0.55
C PHE A 92 6.55 -14.45 -1.09
N PRO A 93 7.05 -15.57 -1.63
CA PRO A 93 6.18 -16.64 -2.16
C PRO A 93 5.24 -17.24 -1.10
N GLU A 94 5.56 -17.07 0.19
CA GLU A 94 4.72 -17.45 1.33
C GLU A 94 3.58 -16.46 1.64
N CYS A 95 3.47 -15.34 0.92
CA CYS A 95 2.45 -14.34 1.17
C CYS A 95 1.07 -14.87 0.77
N GLU A 96 0.18 -14.99 1.77
CA GLU A 96 -1.17 -15.53 1.62
C GLU A 96 -2.20 -14.41 1.39
N ARG A 97 -1.90 -13.18 1.82
CA ARG A 97 -2.87 -12.06 1.76
C ARG A 97 -2.20 -10.70 1.60
N VAL A 98 -2.71 -9.92 0.66
CA VAL A 98 -2.40 -8.48 0.52
C VAL A 98 -3.65 -7.66 0.87
N GLY A 99 -3.52 -6.76 1.83
CA GLY A 99 -4.59 -5.83 2.24
C GLY A 99 -4.26 -4.39 1.85
N VAL A 100 -5.29 -3.57 1.63
CA VAL A 100 -5.15 -2.15 1.29
C VAL A 100 -6.28 -1.33 1.90
N TYR A 101 -6.07 -0.02 2.05
CA TYR A 101 -7.17 0.92 2.08
C TYR A 101 -7.58 1.30 0.66
N GLY A 102 -8.89 1.45 0.44
CA GLY A 102 -9.47 1.83 -0.84
C GLY A 102 -10.67 2.74 -0.64
N SER A 103 -10.68 3.89 -1.30
CA SER A 103 -11.85 4.76 -1.31
C SER A 103 -12.91 4.25 -2.29
N PRO A 104 -14.23 4.48 -2.05
CA PRO A 104 -15.26 4.11 -3.01
C PRO A 104 -15.03 4.71 -4.40
N ARG A 105 -14.48 5.93 -4.46
CA ARG A 105 -14.12 6.59 -5.71
C ARG A 105 -13.04 5.81 -6.47
N SER A 106 -12.00 5.36 -5.78
CA SER A 106 -10.91 4.59 -6.41
C SER A 106 -11.35 3.21 -6.86
N VAL A 107 -12.25 2.57 -6.12
CA VAL A 107 -12.90 1.31 -6.56
C VAL A 107 -13.68 1.54 -7.87
N LEU A 108 -14.44 2.63 -7.98
CA LEU A 108 -15.22 2.95 -9.19
C LEU A 108 -14.38 3.34 -10.41
N LEU A 109 -13.09 3.66 -10.22
CA LEU A 109 -12.16 3.91 -11.32
C LEU A 109 -11.61 2.62 -11.93
N LYS A 110 -11.90 1.46 -11.33
CA LYS A 110 -11.50 0.15 -11.81
C LYS A 110 -12.61 -0.51 -12.60
N SER A 111 -12.25 -1.23 -13.66
CA SER A 111 -13.18 -2.11 -14.33
C SER A 111 -13.50 -3.32 -13.45
N LYS A 112 -14.58 -4.05 -13.80
CA LYS A 112 -14.94 -5.27 -13.08
C LYS A 112 -13.87 -6.36 -13.21
N GLU A 113 -13.12 -6.35 -14.30
CA GLU A 113 -12.05 -7.30 -14.59
C GLU A 113 -10.75 -6.97 -13.83
N GLU A 114 -10.59 -5.72 -13.38
CA GLU A 114 -9.44 -5.26 -12.59
C GLU A 114 -9.59 -5.53 -11.07
N LEU A 115 -10.79 -5.93 -10.62
CA LEU A 115 -11.14 -6.17 -9.20
C LEU A 115 -11.43 -7.65 -8.94
#